data_AF-G9KVC4-F1
#
_entry.id   AF-G9KVC4-F1
#
_cell.length_a   1.000
_cell.length_b   1.000
_cell.length_c   1.000
_cell.angle_alpha   90.00
_cell.angle_beta   90.00
_cell.angle_gamma   90.00
#
_symmetry.space_group_name_H-M   'P 1'
#
loop_
_entity.id
_entity.type
_entity.pdbx_description
1 polymer ?
#
loop_
_entity_poly.entity_id
_entity_poly.type
_entity_poly.pdbx_seq_one_letter_code
_entity_poly.pdbx_strand_id
1 'polypeptide(L)'
;EIQIKSKKLPITRKFYAFYHAPIVKFWFNTLAYLGFLMLYTFVVLVQMERLPSVQEWIVIAYIFTYAIEKVREIFMSEAGKISQKIKVWFSDYFNISDTIAIISFFIGFGLRFGAKWNFENAYDNHVFVAGRLIYCLNIIFWYVRLLDFLAVNQQAGPYVMMIGKMVA
;
A
#
# COMPACT_ATOMS: atom_id res chain seq x y z
N GLU A 1 8.31 -43.78 -27.03
CA GLU A 1 8.01 -42.38 -26.66
C GLU A 1 6.52 -42.24 -26.40
N ILE A 2 6.13 -41.87 -25.17
CA ILE A 2 4.73 -41.60 -24.86
C ILE A 2 4.44 -40.17 -25.31
N GLN A 3 3.80 -40.00 -26.46
CA GLN A 3 3.27 -38.70 -26.86
C GLN A 3 2.15 -38.31 -25.89
N ILE A 4 2.49 -37.46 -24.92
CA ILE A 4 1.50 -36.78 -24.08
C ILE A 4 0.73 -35.83 -25.01
N LYS A 5 -0.44 -36.26 -25.49
CA LYS A 5 -1.39 -35.40 -26.21
C LYS A 5 -1.68 -34.19 -25.33
N SER A 6 -1.25 -33.01 -25.76
CA SER A 6 -1.61 -31.73 -25.12
C SER A 6 -3.14 -31.58 -25.17
N LYS A 7 -3.80 -31.90 -24.05
CA LYS A 7 -5.24 -31.66 -23.89
C LYS A 7 -5.45 -30.15 -23.98
N LYS A 8 -6.00 -29.67 -25.10
CA LYS A 8 -6.39 -28.27 -25.26
C LYS A 8 -7.34 -27.92 -24.11
N LEU A 9 -6.86 -27.10 -23.18
CA LEU A 9 -7.64 -26.66 -22.03
C LEU A 9 -8.85 -25.84 -22.52
N PRO A 10 -10.03 -25.98 -21.89
CA PRO A 10 -11.19 -25.15 -22.20
C PRO A 10 -10.87 -23.67 -21.94
N ILE A 11 -11.49 -22.78 -22.71
CA ILE A 11 -11.19 -21.33 -22.72
C ILE A 11 -11.32 -20.72 -21.31
N THR A 12 -12.34 -21.12 -20.55
CA THR A 12 -12.55 -20.68 -19.15
C THR A 12 -11.37 -21.05 -18.23
N ARG A 13 -10.81 -22.25 -18.40
CA ARG A 13 -9.65 -22.71 -17.63
C ARG A 13 -8.36 -22.00 -18.04
N LYS A 14 -8.27 -21.52 -19.28
CA LYS A 14 -7.15 -20.67 -19.74
C LYS A 14 -7.17 -19.30 -19.05
N PHE A 15 -8.34 -18.66 -18.96
CA PHE A 15 -8.48 -17.40 -18.21
C PHE A 15 -8.16 -17.57 -16.73
N TYR A 16 -8.68 -18.63 -16.10
CA TYR A 16 -8.36 -18.94 -14.71
C TYR A 16 -6.85 -19.14 -14.49
N ALA A 17 -6.21 -19.97 -15.32
CA ALA A 17 -4.76 -20.19 -15.25
C ALA A 17 -3.96 -18.90 -15.46
N PHE A 18 -4.43 -18.00 -16.34
CA PHE A 18 -3.80 -16.71 -16.58
C PHE A 18 -3.85 -15.80 -15.35
N TYR A 19 -5.02 -15.58 -14.75
CA TYR A 19 -5.14 -14.73 -13.55
C TYR A 19 -4.49 -15.33 -12.30
N HIS A 20 -4.30 -16.65 -12.26
CA HIS A 20 -3.55 -17.30 -11.18
C HIS A 20 -2.03 -17.19 -11.31
N ALA A 21 -1.51 -16.80 -12.48
CA ALA A 21 -0.08 -16.68 -12.71
C ALA A 21 0.55 -15.57 -11.85
N PRO A 22 1.69 -15.81 -11.17
CA PRO A 22 2.34 -14.83 -10.30
C PRO A 22 2.70 -13.51 -11.02
N ILE A 23 3.13 -13.60 -12.28
CA ILE A 23 3.48 -12.43 -13.10
C ILE A 23 2.26 -11.53 -13.32
N VAL A 24 1.10 -12.12 -13.61
CA VAL A 24 -0.15 -11.35 -13.84
C VAL A 24 -0.60 -10.67 -12.56
N LYS A 25 -0.54 -11.38 -11.42
CA LYS A 25 -0.84 -10.80 -10.10
C LYS A 25 0.09 -9.64 -9.75
N PHE A 26 1.39 -9.80 -10.01
CA PHE A 26 2.38 -8.76 -9.79
C PHE A 26 2.03 -7.50 -10.58
N TRP A 27 1.88 -7.60 -11.91
CA TRP A 27 1.59 -6.43 -12.75
C TRP A 27 0.24 -5.80 -12.46
N PHE A 28 -0.78 -6.59 -12.15
CA PHE A 28 -2.09 -6.06 -11.75
C PHE A 28 -1.99 -5.27 -10.45
N ASN A 29 -1.28 -5.81 -9.45
CA ASN A 29 -1.01 -5.11 -8.20
C ASN A 29 -0.20 -3.82 -8.43
N THR A 30 0.87 -3.86 -9.23
CA THR A 30 1.68 -2.69 -9.55
C THR A 30 0.86 -1.61 -10.26
N LEU A 31 0.01 -1.99 -11.22
CA LEU A 31 -0.83 -1.02 -11.94
C LEU A 31 -1.86 -0.39 -11.00
N ALA A 32 -2.51 -1.18 -10.14
CA ALA A 32 -3.41 -0.67 -9.12
C ALA A 32 -2.68 0.27 -8.14
N TYR A 33 -1.46 -0.07 -7.76
CA TYR A 33 -0.61 0.74 -6.88
C TYR A 33 -0.23 2.08 -7.50
N LEU A 34 0.15 2.10 -8.79
CA LEU A 34 0.38 3.34 -9.53
C LEU A 34 -0.89 4.19 -9.63
N GLY A 35 -2.05 3.55 -9.86
CA GLY A 35 -3.37 4.16 -9.76
C GLY A 35 -3.62 4.84 -8.42
N PHE A 36 -3.36 4.12 -7.33
CA PHE A 36 -3.45 4.61 -5.97
C PHE A 36 -2.53 5.81 -5.73
N LEU A 37 -1.26 5.76 -6.14
CA LEU A 37 -0.33 6.89 -5.99
C LEU A 37 -0.81 8.13 -6.75
N MET A 38 -1.28 7.95 -8.00
CA MET A 38 -1.83 9.06 -8.79
C MET A 38 -3.04 9.71 -8.10
N LEU A 39 -3.98 8.91 -7.60
CA LEU A 39 -5.14 9.40 -6.87
C LEU A 39 -4.75 10.07 -5.55
N TYR A 40 -3.80 9.48 -4.81
CA TYR A 40 -3.38 10.05 -3.53
C TYR A 40 -2.65 11.38 -3.71
N THR A 41 -1.77 11.48 -4.71
CA THR A 41 -1.11 12.73 -5.08
C THR A 41 -2.13 13.78 -5.52
N PHE A 42 -3.16 13.40 -6.28
CA PHE A 42 -4.26 14.31 -6.63
C PHE A 42 -4.97 14.83 -5.37
N VAL A 43 -5.33 13.97 -4.42
CA VAL A 43 -6.01 14.33 -3.18
C VAL A 43 -5.14 15.26 -2.30
N VAL A 44 -3.82 15.07 -2.29
CA VAL A 44 -2.88 15.87 -1.49
C VAL A 44 -2.62 17.24 -2.12
N LEU A 45 -2.47 17.31 -3.45
CA LEU A 45 -2.14 18.54 -4.17
C LEU A 45 -3.35 19.45 -4.39
N VAL A 46 -4.51 18.87 -4.70
CA VAL A 46 -5.74 19.64 -4.89
C VAL A 46 -6.25 20.14 -3.54
N GLN A 47 -6.89 21.31 -3.55
CA GLN A 47 -7.43 21.90 -2.33
C GLN A 47 -8.38 20.92 -1.63
N MET A 48 -8.06 20.59 -0.38
CA MET A 48 -8.91 19.73 0.45
C MET A 48 -10.18 20.47 0.86
N GLU A 49 -11.32 19.97 0.39
CA GLU A 49 -12.63 20.41 0.83
C GLU A 49 -12.96 19.85 2.22
N ARG A 50 -13.95 20.47 2.90
CA ARG A 50 -14.44 20.01 4.22
C ARG A 50 -14.97 18.58 4.16
N LEU A 51 -15.59 18.20 3.04
CA LEU A 51 -16.08 16.84 2.83
C LEU A 51 -15.07 16.06 2.00
N PRO A 52 -14.82 14.78 2.31
CA PRO A 52 -13.94 13.95 1.52
C PRO A 52 -14.49 13.81 0.10
N SER A 53 -13.63 14.06 -0.89
CA SER A 53 -13.96 13.85 -2.29
C SER A 53 -14.06 12.36 -2.62
N VAL A 54 -14.63 12.03 -3.79
CA VAL A 54 -14.74 10.63 -4.25
C VAL A 54 -13.35 9.99 -4.34
N GLN A 55 -12.35 10.74 -4.81
CA GLN A 55 -10.96 10.29 -4.93
C GLN A 55 -10.36 9.97 -3.56
N GLU A 56 -10.66 10.79 -2.54
CA GLU A 56 -10.20 10.55 -1.18
C GLU A 56 -10.80 9.27 -0.60
N TRP A 57 -12.09 9.02 -0.82
CA TRP A 57 -12.72 7.76 -0.42
C TRP A 57 -12.08 6.53 -1.05
N ILE A 58 -11.69 6.62 -2.32
CA ILE A 58 -10.98 5.53 -3.01
C ILE A 58 -9.60 5.29 -2.36
N VAL A 59 -8.86 6.36 -2.03
CA VAL A 59 -7.56 6.27 -1.35
C VAL A 59 -7.70 5.64 0.04
N ILE A 60 -8.71 6.06 0.82
CA ILE A 60 -8.99 5.49 2.14
C ILE A 60 -9.33 4.01 2.03
N ALA A 61 -10.22 3.64 1.09
CA ALA A 61 -10.59 2.25 0.86
C ALA A 61 -9.37 1.41 0.47
N TYR A 62 -8.51 1.93 -0.40
CA TYR A 62 -7.27 1.26 -0.79
C TYR A 62 -6.37 0.98 0.41
N ILE A 63 -6.06 2.01 1.22
CA ILE A 63 -5.18 1.86 2.39
C ILE A 63 -5.79 0.94 3.44
N PHE A 64 -7.11 0.99 3.63
CA PHE A 64 -7.82 0.08 4.53
C PHE A 64 -7.72 -1.38 4.05
N THR A 65 -7.97 -1.64 2.77
CA THR A 65 -7.80 -3.00 2.21
C THR A 65 -6.35 -3.47 2.26
N TYR A 66 -5.39 -2.59 2.02
CA TYR A 66 -3.96 -2.88 2.15
C TYR A 66 -3.58 -3.26 3.58
N ALA A 67 -4.12 -2.54 4.58
CA ALA A 67 -3.90 -2.87 5.99
C ALA A 67 -4.44 -4.26 6.34
N ILE A 68 -5.62 -4.64 5.81
CA ILE A 68 -6.17 -5.99 5.98
C ILE A 68 -5.26 -7.04 5.34
N GLU A 69 -4.73 -6.78 4.14
CA GLU A 69 -3.78 -7.71 3.50
C GLU A 69 -2.51 -7.89 4.33
N LYS A 70 -1.96 -6.82 4.92
CA LYS A 70 -0.80 -6.89 5.82
C LYS A 70 -1.09 -7.66 7.10
N VAL A 71 -2.27 -7.47 7.69
CA VAL A 71 -2.72 -8.27 8.84
C VAL A 71 -2.80 -9.75 8.46
N ARG A 72 -3.35 -10.08 7.29
CA ARG A 72 -3.41 -11.46 6.78
C ARG A 72 -2.02 -12.06 6.57
N GLU A 73 -1.07 -11.30 6.01
CA GLU A 73 0.34 -11.73 5.83
C GLU A 73 0.99 -12.09 7.17
N ILE A 74 0.80 -11.28 8.21
CA ILE A 74 1.34 -11.54 9.55
C ILE A 74 0.79 -12.86 10.13
N PHE A 75 -0.51 -13.13 9.95
CA PHE A 75 -1.12 -14.37 10.42
C PHE A 75 -0.62 -15.62 9.66
N MET A 76 -0.42 -15.50 8.35
CA MET A 76 0.04 -16.59 7.48
C MET A 76 1.55 -16.88 7.58
N SER A 77 2.34 -16.05 8.26
CA SER A 77 3.78 -16.26 8.48
C SER A 77 4.10 -17.60 9.16
N GLU A 78 5.19 -18.25 8.79
CA GLU A 78 5.49 -19.66 9.10
C GLU A 78 5.68 -19.99 10.59
N ALA A 79 5.93 -19.00 11.46
CA ALA A 79 6.21 -19.26 12.88
C ALA A 79 4.98 -19.75 13.66
N GLY A 80 5.15 -20.72 14.56
CA GLY A 80 4.05 -21.26 15.37
C GLY A 80 3.52 -20.32 16.47
N LYS A 81 4.36 -19.43 17.01
CA LYS A 81 3.98 -18.45 18.06
C LYS A 81 3.77 -17.05 17.45
N ILE A 82 2.67 -16.39 17.82
CA ILE A 82 2.29 -15.05 17.30
C ILE A 82 3.39 -14.01 17.54
N SER A 83 4.00 -14.00 18.74
CA SER A 83 5.10 -13.08 19.05
C SER A 83 6.30 -13.25 18.12
N GLN A 84 6.60 -14.49 17.71
CA GLN A 84 7.68 -14.78 16.79
C GLN A 84 7.33 -14.39 15.35
N LYS A 85 6.08 -14.59 14.92
CA LYS A 85 5.58 -14.12 13.61
C LYS A 85 5.79 -12.61 13.45
N ILE A 86 5.37 -11.85 14.47
CA ILE A 86 5.50 -10.39 14.50
C ILE A 86 6.98 -9.98 14.42
N LYS A 87 7.85 -10.61 15.23
CA LYS A 87 9.29 -10.31 15.22
C LYS A 87 9.94 -10.57 13.86
N VAL A 88 9.60 -11.69 13.21
CA VAL A 88 10.14 -12.03 11.88
C VAL A 88 9.63 -11.05 10.83
N TRP A 89 8.34 -10.68 10.88
CA TRP A 89 7.75 -9.75 9.92
C TRP A 89 8.36 -8.34 10.01
N PHE A 90 8.62 -7.85 11.22
CA PHE A 90 9.31 -6.58 11.46
C PHE A 90 10.82 -6.62 11.18
N SER A 91 11.39 -7.76 10.77
CA SER A 91 12.80 -7.80 10.35
C SER A 91 13.04 -7.14 9.00
N ASP A 92 11.97 -6.95 8.21
CA ASP A 92 12.04 -6.33 6.89
C ASP A 92 11.77 -4.82 7.00
N TYR A 93 12.69 -4.01 6.46
CA TYR A 93 12.61 -2.55 6.45
C TYR A 93 11.33 -2.04 5.77
N PHE A 94 10.89 -2.70 4.69
CA PHE A 94 9.69 -2.28 3.98
C PHE A 94 8.41 -2.55 4.79
N ASN A 95 8.38 -3.61 5.60
CA ASN A 95 7.25 -3.92 6.49
C ASN A 95 7.15 -2.94 7.67
N ILE A 96 8.30 -2.51 8.22
CA ILE A 96 8.34 -1.43 9.22
C ILE A 96 7.76 -0.14 8.61
N SER A 97 8.24 0.24 7.43
CA SER A 97 7.76 1.43 6.72
C SER A 97 6.25 1.37 6.46
N ASP A 98 5.73 0.23 5.99
CA ASP A 98 4.30 0.02 5.76
C ASP A 98 3.48 0.19 7.04
N THR A 99 3.97 -0.29 8.18
CA THR A 99 3.29 -0.13 9.47
C THR A 99 3.20 1.34 9.88
N ILE A 100 4.30 2.08 9.73
CA ILE A 100 4.34 3.51 10.02
C ILE A 100 3.39 4.27 9.08
N ALA A 101 3.39 3.91 7.79
CA ALA A 101 2.50 4.50 6.79
C ALA A 101 1.02 4.29 7.14
N ILE A 102 0.63 3.08 7.52
CA ILE A 102 -0.76 2.74 7.86
C ILE A 102 -1.19 3.47 9.15
N ILE A 103 -0.38 3.41 10.22
CA ILE A 103 -0.72 4.04 11.50
C ILE A 103 -0.82 5.55 11.36
N SER A 104 0.16 6.20 10.73
CA SER A 104 0.14 7.65 10.53
C SER A 104 -1.00 8.10 9.62
N PHE A 105 -1.39 7.28 8.63
CA PHE A 105 -2.56 7.56 7.79
C PHE A 105 -3.85 7.60 8.62
N PHE A 106 -4.11 6.60 9.46
CA PHE A 106 -5.31 6.58 10.29
C PHE A 106 -5.34 7.70 11.33
N ILE A 107 -4.18 8.10 11.86
CA ILE A 107 -4.07 9.28 12.73
C ILE A 107 -4.45 10.55 11.94
N GLY A 108 -3.87 10.75 10.76
CA GLY A 108 -4.21 11.89 9.89
C GLY A 108 -5.70 11.91 9.51
N PHE A 109 -6.26 10.74 9.22
CA PHE A 109 -7.67 10.57 8.87
C PHE A 109 -8.57 10.89 10.07
N GLY A 110 -8.21 10.39 11.25
CA GLY A 110 -8.89 10.69 12.51
C GLY A 110 -8.91 12.19 12.81
N LEU A 111 -7.79 12.89 12.64
CA LEU A 111 -7.72 14.36 12.84
C LEU A 111 -8.54 15.12 11.80
N ARG A 112 -8.54 14.66 10.53
CA ARG A 112 -9.37 15.26 9.48
C ARG A 112 -10.87 15.17 9.79
N PHE A 113 -11.34 14.01 10.26
CA PHE A 113 -12.75 13.82 10.63
C PHE A 113 -13.09 14.42 12.00
N GLY A 114 -12.15 14.43 12.94
CA GLY A 114 -12.30 15.05 14.26
C GLY A 114 -12.49 16.56 14.18
N ALA A 115 -11.82 17.22 13.21
CA ALA A 115 -11.98 18.65 12.97
C ALA A 115 -13.39 19.06 12.50
N LYS A 116 -14.21 18.10 12.02
CA LYS A 116 -15.60 18.34 11.60
C LYS A 116 -16.53 18.72 12.77
N TRP A 117 -16.19 18.34 14.00
CA TRP A 117 -17.06 18.50 15.17
C TRP A 117 -16.93 19.86 15.87
N ASN A 118 -15.86 20.62 15.63
CA ASN A 118 -15.69 21.98 16.16
C ASN A 118 -16.15 23.01 15.11
N PHE A 119 -17.33 23.57 15.34
CA PHE A 119 -18.18 24.27 14.35
C PHE A 119 -17.82 25.74 14.08
N GLU A 120 -16.54 26.11 14.17
CA GLU A 120 -16.10 27.49 13.97
C GLU A 120 -14.86 27.48 13.05
N ASN A 121 -15.08 27.81 11.77
CA ASN A 121 -14.08 27.96 10.70
C ASN A 121 -13.05 26.82 10.50
N ALA A 122 -13.28 25.94 9.52
CA ALA A 122 -12.40 24.81 9.17
C ALA A 122 -10.93 25.15 8.82
N TYR A 123 -10.59 26.41 8.50
CA TYR A 123 -9.22 26.84 8.23
C TYR A 123 -8.49 27.40 9.47
N ASP A 124 -9.22 27.86 10.50
CA ASP A 124 -8.65 28.27 11.80
C ASP A 124 -8.47 27.09 12.76
N ASN A 125 -8.99 25.93 12.39
CA ASN A 125 -8.93 24.75 13.21
C ASN A 125 -7.56 24.06 13.04
N HIS A 126 -6.65 24.31 13.98
CA HIS A 126 -5.30 23.71 14.01
C HIS A 126 -5.30 22.18 13.81
N VAL A 127 -6.39 21.51 14.21
CA VAL A 127 -6.59 20.06 14.03
C VAL A 127 -6.73 19.67 12.56
N PHE A 128 -7.45 20.45 11.75
CA PHE A 128 -7.60 20.18 10.31
C PHE A 128 -6.28 20.37 9.57
N VAL A 129 -5.55 21.43 9.90
CA VAL A 129 -4.22 21.71 9.33
C VAL A 129 -3.24 20.58 9.69
N ALA A 130 -3.24 20.13 10.94
CA ALA A 130 -2.42 18.99 11.37
C ALA A 130 -2.77 17.71 10.61
N GLY A 131 -4.06 17.38 10.46
CA GLY A 131 -4.51 16.23 9.68
C GLY A 131 -4.06 16.29 8.22
N ARG A 132 -4.17 17.45 7.57
CA ARG A 132 -3.69 17.68 6.21
C ARG A 132 -2.18 17.54 6.10
N LEU A 133 -1.41 18.11 7.03
CA LEU A 133 0.05 17.98 7.04
C LEU A 133 0.49 16.52 7.17
N ILE A 134 -0.19 15.74 8.03
CA ILE A 134 0.08 14.31 8.15
C ILE A 134 -0.21 13.59 6.83
N TYR A 135 -1.31 13.89 6.14
CA TYR A 135 -1.58 13.34 4.79
C TYR A 135 -0.46 13.68 3.79
N CYS A 136 -0.02 14.94 3.76
CA CYS A 136 1.04 15.40 2.86
C CYS A 136 2.38 14.70 3.12
N LEU A 137 2.73 14.44 4.37
CA LEU A 137 3.96 13.73 4.72
C LEU A 137 3.81 12.21 4.54
N ASN A 138 2.61 11.68 4.76
CA ASN A 138 2.34 10.25 4.68
C ASN A 138 2.56 9.69 3.27
N ILE A 139 2.29 10.47 2.22
CA ILE A 139 2.50 10.05 0.82
C ILE A 139 3.96 9.62 0.54
N ILE A 140 4.93 10.17 1.27
CA ILE A 140 6.35 9.84 1.13
C ILE A 140 6.59 8.34 1.39
N PHE A 141 5.96 7.77 2.42
CA PHE A 141 6.11 6.35 2.74
C PHE A 141 5.60 5.45 1.61
N TRP A 142 4.50 5.85 0.96
CA TRP A 142 3.97 5.12 -0.18
C TRP A 142 4.89 5.25 -1.41
N TYR A 143 5.48 6.41 -1.66
CA TYR A 143 6.51 6.51 -2.71
C TYR A 143 7.75 5.65 -2.42
N VAL A 144 8.20 5.57 -1.16
CA VAL A 144 9.31 4.68 -0.76
C VAL A 144 8.93 3.21 -0.99
N ARG A 145 7.68 2.82 -0.72
CA ARG A 145 7.18 1.45 -0.98
C ARG A 145 7.19 1.08 -2.46
N LEU A 146 7.16 2.04 -3.39
CA LEU A 146 7.36 1.79 -4.83
C LEU A 146 8.72 1.13 -5.12
N LEU A 147 9.74 1.39 -4.31
CA LEU A 147 11.07 0.80 -4.47
C LEU A 147 11.05 -0.73 -4.31
N ASP A 148 10.14 -1.27 -3.49
CA ASP A 148 9.98 -2.73 -3.31
C ASP A 148 9.49 -3.40 -4.61
N PHE A 149 8.61 -2.72 -5.36
CA PHE A 149 8.19 -3.20 -6.68
C PHE A 149 9.32 -3.14 -7.70
N LEU A 150 10.15 -2.10 -7.66
CA LEU A 150 11.32 -1.98 -8.53
C LEU A 150 12.39 -3.01 -8.17
N ALA A 151 12.47 -3.43 -6.91
CA ALA A 151 13.46 -4.38 -6.45
C ALA A 151 13.34 -5.77 -7.09
N VAL A 152 12.16 -6.11 -7.62
CA VAL A 152 11.89 -7.35 -8.35
C VAL A 152 12.59 -7.39 -9.72
N ASN A 153 12.92 -6.22 -10.30
CA ASN A 153 13.60 -6.16 -11.59
C ASN A 153 15.08 -6.55 -11.47
N GLN A 154 15.59 -7.36 -12.40
CA GLN A 154 16.96 -7.89 -12.37
C GLN A 154 18.04 -6.79 -12.36
N GLN A 155 17.78 -5.68 -13.04
CA GLN A 155 18.73 -4.57 -13.13
C GLN A 155 18.56 -3.58 -11.98
N ALA A 156 17.32 -3.28 -11.57
CA ALA A 156 17.04 -2.26 -10.55
C ALA A 156 17.17 -2.78 -9.10
N GLY A 157 16.90 -4.07 -8.87
CA GLY A 157 16.97 -4.71 -7.55
C GLY A 157 18.31 -4.55 -6.84
N PRO A 158 19.45 -4.83 -7.48
CA PRO A 158 20.76 -4.64 -6.87
C PRO A 158 20.99 -3.21 -6.36
N TYR A 159 20.51 -2.19 -7.08
CA TYR A 159 20.67 -0.79 -6.68
C TYR A 159 19.87 -0.46 -5.41
N VAL A 160 18.61 -0.90 -5.32
CA VAL A 160 17.79 -0.69 -4.11
C VAL A 160 18.42 -1.33 -2.89
N MET A 161 18.91 -2.57 -3.04
CA MET A 161 19.59 -3.30 -1.96
C MET A 161 20.93 -2.65 -1.58
N MET A 162 21.67 -2.09 -2.54
CA MET A 162 22.93 -1.40 -2.31
C MET A 162 22.73 -0.11 -1.51
N ILE A 163 21.72 0.70 -1.86
CA ILE A 163 21.36 1.90 -1.10
C ILE A 163 21.03 1.54 0.35
N GLY A 164 20.22 0.50 0.57
CA GLY A 164 19.88 0.04 1.92
C GLY A 164 21.11 -0.36 2.75
N LYS A 165 22.08 -1.06 2.13
CA LYS A 165 23.32 -1.49 2.80
C LYS A 165 24.33 -0.37 3.08
N MET A 166 24.28 0.72 2.32
CA MET A 166 25.21 1.85 2.49
C MET A 166 24.73 2.85 3.53
N VAL A 167 23.41 2.90 3.76
CA VAL A 167 22.79 3.84 4.70
C VAL A 167 22.62 3.21 6.10
N ALA A 168 22.46 1.88 6.18
CA ALA A 168 22.38 1.12 7.42
C ALA A 168 23.76 0.80 8.01
#